data_AF-A0A5J5W1L8-F1
#
_entry.id   AF-A0A5J5W1L8-F1
#
_cell.length_a   1.000
_cell.length_b   1.000
_cell.length_c   1.000
_cell.angle_alpha   90.00
_cell.angle_beta   90.00
_cell.angle_gamma   90.00
#
_symmetry.space_group_name_H-M   'P 1'
#
loop_
_entity.id
_entity.type
_entity.pdbx_description
1 polymer ?
#
loop_
_entity_poly.entity_id
_entity_poly.type
_entity_poly.pdbx_seq_one_letter_code
_entity_poly.pdbx_strand_id
1 'polypeptide(L)'
;MEDRESMLAALFGMDEDQREKEQERLIARKRKRKGIPRKLVLCNEKLSTSESFHRSPSEYFSNEECFDLNKIGGDFVPCSLIVCSWEDIISKITSFVESCSCNCYIASAAGCVARASILECGTASTHEGSYEIVSLTGHVSMPLNLGRSNGYGILITLASKNDSVFGGYVSGPLIAKTNVQVRT
;
A
#
# COMPACT_ATOMS: atom_id res chain seq x y z
N MET A 1 -37.85 -29.20 -2.91
CA MET A 1 -38.35 -28.12 -3.79
C MET A 1 -39.44 -27.38 -3.02
N GLU A 2 -39.08 -26.70 -1.93
CA GLU A 2 -40.07 -26.09 -1.00
C GLU A 2 -39.58 -24.77 -0.36
N ASP A 3 -38.37 -24.30 -0.66
CA ASP A 3 -37.82 -23.12 0.04
C ASP A 3 -38.05 -21.77 -0.67
N ARG A 4 -38.60 -21.79 -1.89
CA ARG A 4 -38.83 -20.54 -2.66
C ARG A 4 -40.24 -19.97 -2.52
N GLU A 5 -41.24 -20.79 -2.19
CA GLU A 5 -42.61 -20.29 -1.95
C GLU A 5 -42.77 -19.65 -0.57
N SER A 6 -41.98 -20.06 0.43
CA SER A 6 -42.00 -19.43 1.77
C SER A 6 -41.47 -17.98 1.77
N MET A 7 -40.62 -17.60 0.80
CA MET A 7 -40.06 -16.24 0.75
C MET A 7 -41.01 -15.24 0.06
N LEU A 8 -41.93 -15.71 -0.79
CA LEU A 8 -42.93 -14.86 -1.45
C LEU A 8 -44.16 -14.60 -0.57
N ALA A 9 -44.50 -15.51 0.35
CA ALA A 9 -45.61 -15.31 1.29
C ALA A 9 -45.34 -14.20 2.33
N ALA A 10 -44.06 -13.90 2.62
CA ALA A 10 -43.68 -12.89 3.60
C ALA A 10 -43.83 -11.44 3.11
N LEU A 11 -44.11 -11.21 1.82
CA LEU A 11 -44.19 -9.87 1.23
C LEU A 11 -45.60 -9.25 1.21
N PHE A 12 -46.67 -10.04 1.43
CA PHE A 12 -48.05 -9.57 1.29
C PHE A 12 -48.90 -9.61 2.57
N GLY A 13 -48.31 -9.92 3.73
CA GLY A 13 -49.04 -10.12 5.00
C GLY A 13 -48.84 -9.04 6.07
N MET A 14 -48.28 -7.86 5.73
CA MET A 14 -47.95 -6.83 6.73
C MET A 14 -48.86 -5.61 6.59
N ASP A 15 -49.69 -5.37 7.61
CA ASP A 15 -50.47 -4.13 7.77
C ASP A 15 -49.57 -2.89 7.67
N GLU A 16 -50.09 -1.79 7.11
CA GLU A 16 -49.35 -0.53 6.93
C GLU A 16 -48.69 -0.04 8.23
N ASP A 17 -49.39 -0.18 9.36
CA ASP A 17 -48.88 0.16 10.70
C ASP A 17 -47.65 -0.66 11.11
N GLN A 18 -47.51 -1.89 10.62
CA GLN A 18 -46.34 -2.73 10.91
C GLN A 18 -45.17 -2.38 10.00
N ARG A 19 -45.42 -1.98 8.74
CA ARG A 19 -44.38 -1.53 7.80
C ARG A 19 -43.76 -0.19 8.23
N GLU A 20 -44.56 0.75 8.74
CA GLU A 20 -44.02 2.01 9.29
C GLU A 20 -43.14 1.75 10.53
N LYS A 21 -43.59 0.87 11.44
CA LYS A 21 -42.82 0.51 12.64
C LYS A 21 -41.47 -0.14 12.31
N GLU A 22 -41.41 -0.95 11.26
CA GLU A 22 -40.17 -1.57 10.81
C GLU A 22 -39.25 -0.57 10.10
N GLN A 23 -39.80 0.33 9.27
CA GLN A 23 -39.02 1.42 8.69
C GLN A 23 -38.45 2.36 9.76
N GLU A 24 -39.23 2.71 10.79
CA GLU A 24 -38.79 3.58 11.88
C GLU A 24 -37.67 2.92 12.71
N ARG A 25 -37.75 1.60 12.94
CA ARG A 25 -36.67 0.81 13.56
C ARG A 25 -35.39 0.79 12.71
N LEU A 26 -35.51 0.69 11.39
CA LEU A 26 -34.35 0.71 10.49
C LEU A 26 -33.70 2.10 10.43
N ILE A 27 -34.49 3.18 10.45
CA ILE A 27 -33.99 4.57 10.50
C ILE A 27 -33.30 4.85 11.84
N ALA A 28 -33.85 4.38 12.96
CA ALA A 28 -33.22 4.48 14.28
C ALA A 28 -31.89 3.73 14.37
N ARG A 29 -31.79 2.55 13.75
CA ARG A 29 -30.53 1.78 13.66
C ARG A 29 -29.48 2.48 12.79
N LYS A 30 -29.88 3.14 11.69
CA LYS A 30 -28.96 3.93 10.86
C LYS A 30 -28.46 5.19 11.58
N ARG A 31 -29.29 5.83 12.40
CA ARG A 31 -28.90 7.00 13.22
C ARG A 31 -27.90 6.65 14.33
N LYS A 32 -27.97 5.45 14.92
CA LYS A 32 -26.99 4.97 15.93
C LYS A 32 -25.59 4.65 15.35
N ARG A 33 -25.43 4.55 14.03
CA ARG A 33 -24.14 4.28 13.38
C ARG A 33 -23.43 5.54 12.85
N LYS A 34 -23.89 6.75 13.17
CA LYS A 34 -23.08 7.96 13.03
C LYS A 34 -22.36 8.22 14.35
N GLY A 35 -21.17 7.65 14.48
CA GLY A 35 -20.25 8.02 15.55
C GLY A 35 -19.97 9.52 15.53
N ILE A 36 -19.88 10.10 16.72
CA ILE A 36 -19.39 11.47 16.95
C ILE A 36 -17.98 11.55 16.34
N PRO A 37 -17.65 12.59 15.55
CA PRO A 37 -16.27 12.78 15.12
C PRO A 37 -15.43 12.95 16.37
N ARG A 38 -14.56 11.96 16.65
CA ARG A 38 -13.52 12.15 17.65
C ARG A 38 -12.68 13.31 17.14
N LYS A 39 -12.68 14.42 17.90
CA LYS A 39 -11.75 15.54 17.71
C LYS A 39 -10.39 14.93 17.43
N LEU A 40 -9.76 15.29 16.31
CA LEU A 40 -8.37 14.96 16.05
C LEU A 40 -7.59 15.47 17.26
N VAL A 41 -7.19 14.54 18.12
CA VAL A 41 -6.20 14.82 19.15
C VAL A 41 -4.90 14.89 18.36
N LEU A 42 -4.51 16.11 18.02
CA LEU A 42 -3.10 16.42 17.87
C LEU A 42 -2.46 15.96 19.17
N CYS A 43 -1.73 14.85 19.13
CA CYS A 43 -0.90 14.45 20.24
C CYS A 43 0.13 15.56 20.41
N ASN A 44 -0.14 16.45 21.36
CA ASN A 44 0.84 17.37 21.88
C ASN A 44 2.03 16.56 22.40
N GLU A 45 3.20 17.09 22.10
CA GLU A 45 4.50 16.71 22.63
C GLU A 45 4.44 16.16 24.05
N LYS A 46 4.69 14.86 24.18
CA LYS A 46 5.55 14.32 25.24
C LYS A 46 6.42 13.25 24.61
N LEU A 47 7.46 13.74 23.94
CA LEU A 47 8.65 12.96 23.64
C LEU A 47 9.22 12.51 24.99
N SER A 48 9.00 11.26 25.41
CA SER A 48 9.89 10.67 26.41
C SER A 48 11.20 10.41 25.68
N THR A 49 12.13 11.36 25.79
CA THR A 49 13.52 11.21 25.40
C THR A 49 14.09 9.99 26.13
N SER A 50 14.14 8.86 25.41
CA SER A 50 15.11 7.81 25.72
C SER A 50 16.46 8.35 25.29
N GLU A 51 17.29 8.67 26.27
CA GLU A 51 18.66 9.13 26.10
C GLU A 51 19.51 8.01 25.48
N SER A 52 19.74 8.07 24.17
CA SER A 52 20.96 7.54 23.54
C SER A 52 21.12 8.03 22.10
N PHE A 53 21.08 9.35 21.89
CA PHE A 53 21.50 9.97 20.62
C PHE A 53 22.87 10.61 20.78
N HIS A 54 23.91 9.77 20.79
CA HIS A 54 25.28 10.20 20.58
C HIS A 54 25.95 9.28 19.56
N ARG A 55 25.43 9.23 18.32
CA ARG A 55 26.22 8.79 17.16
C ARG A 55 25.93 9.67 15.95
N SER A 56 27.00 10.04 15.26
CA SER A 56 26.95 10.98 14.14
C SER A 56 26.27 10.36 12.92
N PRO A 57 25.51 11.16 12.13
CA PRO A 57 24.80 10.70 10.92
C PRO A 57 25.66 10.00 9.85
N SER A 58 26.99 10.09 9.94
CA SER A 58 27.93 9.48 9.01
C SER A 58 28.06 7.96 9.13
N GLU A 59 27.54 7.34 10.19
CA GLU A 59 27.64 5.87 10.38
C GLU A 59 26.55 5.06 9.63
N TYR A 60 25.55 5.72 9.02
CA TYR A 60 24.52 5.05 8.22
C TYR A 60 24.84 4.95 6.72
N PHE A 61 25.89 5.63 6.25
CA PHE A 61 26.22 5.74 4.82
C PHE A 61 27.43 4.89 4.38
N SER A 62 27.81 3.86 5.15
CA SER A 62 28.86 2.93 4.74
C SER A 62 28.27 1.66 4.13
N ASN A 63 28.48 1.54 2.82
CA ASN A 63 28.64 0.33 2.00
C ASN A 63 27.70 -0.86 2.26
N GLU A 64 26.81 -1.10 1.29
CA GLU A 64 26.33 -2.42 0.86
C GLU A 64 26.24 -3.52 1.93
N GLU A 65 25.47 -3.32 2.99
CA GLU A 65 25.05 -4.41 3.86
C GLU A 65 23.76 -4.01 4.57
N CYS A 66 22.64 -4.65 4.20
CA CYS A 66 21.46 -4.62 5.05
C CYS A 66 21.78 -5.47 6.27
N PHE A 67 22.17 -4.80 7.35
CA PHE A 67 22.31 -5.38 8.67
C PHE A 67 21.08 -6.22 9.01
N ASP A 68 21.31 -7.37 9.65
CA ASP A 68 20.30 -8.31 10.15
C ASP A 68 19.09 -7.58 10.78
N LEU A 69 18.07 -7.30 9.97
CA LEU A 69 16.79 -6.69 10.37
C LEU A 69 16.05 -7.55 11.42
N ASN A 70 16.49 -8.80 11.61
CA ASN A 70 15.98 -9.75 12.58
C ASN A 70 16.47 -9.52 14.03
N LYS A 71 17.34 -8.53 14.30
CA LYS A 71 17.91 -8.32 15.65
C LYS A 71 17.47 -7.04 16.38
N ILE A 72 16.67 -6.17 15.77
CA ILE A 72 16.27 -4.90 16.39
C ILE A 72 14.75 -4.85 16.42
N GLY A 73 14.19 -4.93 17.62
CA GLY A 73 12.75 -4.97 17.83
C GLY A 73 12.06 -3.75 17.25
N GLY A 74 11.12 -3.96 16.33
CA GLY A 74 10.06 -2.99 16.00
C GLY A 74 10.46 -1.67 15.34
N ASP A 75 11.75 -1.42 15.09
CA ASP A 75 12.21 -0.14 14.57
C ASP A 75 12.24 -0.12 13.04
N PHE A 76 11.80 1.02 12.47
CA PHE A 76 11.95 1.30 11.05
C PHE A 76 13.42 1.55 10.74
N VAL A 77 14.03 0.71 9.90
CA VAL A 77 15.42 0.82 9.47
C VAL A 77 15.45 1.39 8.05
N PRO A 78 15.88 2.65 7.86
CA PRO A 78 16.05 3.19 6.52
C PRO A 78 17.12 2.41 5.76
N CYS A 79 16.85 2.03 4.52
CA CYS A 79 17.83 1.40 3.64
C CYS A 79 17.70 1.93 2.21
N SER A 80 18.77 1.77 1.42
CA SER A 80 18.74 2.05 -0.01
C SER A 80 19.07 0.79 -0.80
N LEU A 81 18.20 0.44 -1.73
CA LEU A 81 18.37 -0.69 -2.65
C LEU A 81 18.61 -0.17 -4.06
N ILE A 82 19.60 -0.70 -4.75
CA ILE A 82 19.83 -0.43 -6.17
C ILE A 82 19.21 -1.56 -6.98
N VAL A 83 18.31 -1.19 -7.89
CA VAL A 83 17.77 -2.07 -8.93
C VAL A 83 18.51 -1.76 -10.22
N CYS A 84 19.12 -2.75 -10.84
CA CYS A 84 19.89 -2.56 -12.07
C CYS A 84 18.97 -2.34 -13.28
N SER A 85 19.52 -1.73 -14.33
CA SER A 85 18.84 -1.65 -15.62
C SER A 85 18.30 -3.02 -16.06
N TRP A 86 17.07 -3.03 -16.54
CA TRP A 86 16.33 -4.21 -17.03
C TRP A 86 15.94 -5.23 -15.97
N GLU A 87 16.19 -4.98 -14.69
CA GLU A 87 15.60 -5.76 -13.61
C GLU A 87 14.16 -5.31 -13.30
N ASP A 88 13.37 -6.21 -12.73
CA ASP A 88 12.05 -5.87 -12.18
C ASP A 88 12.21 -5.34 -10.75
N ILE A 89 11.75 -4.10 -10.54
CA ILE A 89 11.86 -3.39 -9.25
C ILE A 89 11.09 -4.13 -8.15
N ILE A 90 9.89 -4.64 -8.45
CA ILE A 90 9.06 -5.32 -7.47
C ILE A 90 9.72 -6.63 -7.07
N SER A 91 10.15 -7.43 -8.05
CA SER A 91 10.84 -8.69 -7.77
C SER A 91 12.10 -8.49 -6.93
N LYS A 92 12.91 -7.46 -7.22
CA LYS A 92 14.12 -7.16 -6.44
C LYS A 92 13.79 -6.82 -4.98
N ILE A 93 12.78 -5.99 -4.74
CA ILE A 93 12.36 -5.62 -3.38
C ILE A 93 11.75 -6.83 -2.66
N THR A 94 10.96 -7.65 -3.34
CA THR A 94 10.39 -8.87 -2.76
C THR A 94 11.49 -9.86 -2.34
N SER A 95 12.50 -10.10 -3.19
CA SER A 95 13.64 -10.95 -2.82
C SER A 95 14.43 -10.40 -1.63
N PHE A 96 14.54 -9.07 -1.51
CA PHE A 96 15.13 -8.41 -0.35
C PHE A 96 14.31 -8.66 0.92
N VAL A 97 13.01 -8.42 0.86
CA VAL A 97 12.04 -8.69 1.94
C VAL A 97 12.11 -10.15 2.40
N GLU A 98 12.14 -11.10 1.47
CA GLU A 98 12.28 -12.52 1.75
C GLU A 98 13.60 -12.86 2.45
N SER A 99 14.71 -12.32 1.95
CA SER A 99 16.04 -12.54 2.53
C SER A 99 16.15 -12.02 3.96
N CYS A 100 15.52 -10.87 4.23
CA CYS A 100 15.51 -10.26 5.56
C CYS A 100 14.37 -10.76 6.46
N SER A 101 13.41 -11.52 5.92
CA SER A 101 12.20 -11.97 6.63
C SER A 101 11.40 -10.83 7.28
N CYS A 102 11.35 -9.65 6.63
CA CYS A 102 10.73 -8.44 7.16
C CYS A 102 9.73 -7.83 6.16
N ASN A 103 8.92 -6.86 6.59
CA ASN A 103 8.13 -6.05 5.63
C ASN A 103 8.95 -4.81 5.24
N CYS A 104 8.73 -4.31 4.02
CA CYS A 104 9.39 -3.13 3.48
C CYS A 104 8.35 -2.06 3.15
N TYR A 105 8.62 -0.82 3.53
CA TYR A 105 7.87 0.36 3.11
C TYR A 105 8.74 1.19 2.21
N ILE A 106 8.24 1.57 1.03
CA ILE A 106 8.97 2.39 0.07
C ILE A 106 8.61 3.84 0.36
N ALA A 107 9.60 4.62 0.80
CA ALA A 107 9.46 6.06 0.98
C ALA A 107 9.65 6.84 -0.32
N SER A 108 10.57 6.39 -1.19
CA SER A 108 10.79 7.00 -2.51
C SER A 108 11.58 6.09 -3.45
N ALA A 109 11.62 6.44 -4.73
CA ALA A 109 12.63 5.93 -5.65
C ALA A 109 13.04 7.02 -6.66
N ALA A 110 14.25 6.91 -7.18
CA ALA A 110 14.80 7.79 -8.21
C ALA A 110 15.42 6.98 -9.35
N GLY A 111 15.08 7.33 -10.59
CA GLY A 111 15.55 6.68 -11.80
C GLY A 111 14.47 6.64 -12.88
N CYS A 112 14.70 5.85 -13.94
CA CYS A 112 13.77 5.70 -15.05
C CYS A 112 13.28 4.25 -15.19
N VAL A 113 12.05 4.07 -15.65
CA VAL A 113 11.45 2.77 -15.98
C VAL A 113 11.25 2.60 -17.48
N ALA A 114 11.47 1.38 -17.96
CA ALA A 114 11.32 0.96 -19.34
C ALA A 114 9.90 0.46 -19.62
N ARG A 115 9.29 -0.14 -18.60
CA ARG A 115 7.94 -0.71 -18.65
C ARG A 115 7.26 -0.61 -17.31
N ALA A 116 6.00 -0.19 -17.30
CA ALA A 116 5.18 -0.12 -16.09
C ALA A 116 3.77 -0.64 -16.38
N SER A 117 3.34 -1.66 -15.64
CA SER A 117 1.96 -2.11 -15.60
C SER A 117 1.23 -1.43 -14.43
N ILE A 118 0.23 -0.63 -14.75
CA ILE A 118 -0.48 0.26 -13.82
C ILE A 118 -1.97 -0.08 -13.81
N LEU A 119 -2.58 -0.03 -12.63
CA LEU A 119 -4.01 -0.06 -12.40
C LEU A 119 -4.47 1.34 -11.99
N GLU A 120 -5.24 1.98 -12.87
CA GLU A 120 -5.81 3.31 -12.69
C GLU A 120 -7.34 3.22 -12.78
N CYS A 121 -8.06 3.67 -11.74
CA CYS A 121 -9.52 3.64 -11.69
C CYS A 121 -10.15 2.26 -12.03
N GLY A 122 -9.46 1.16 -11.71
CA GLY A 122 -9.90 -0.21 -12.01
C GLY A 122 -9.54 -0.72 -13.41
N THR A 123 -8.87 0.09 -14.23
CA THR A 123 -8.38 -0.28 -15.57
C THR A 123 -6.89 -0.59 -15.52
N ALA A 124 -6.50 -1.79 -15.95
CA ALA A 124 -5.10 -2.18 -16.05
C ALA A 124 -4.55 -1.82 -17.43
N SER A 125 -3.44 -1.09 -17.46
CA SER A 125 -2.69 -0.74 -18.67
C SER A 125 -1.22 -1.08 -18.50
N THR A 126 -0.51 -1.28 -19.61
CA THR A 126 0.95 -1.46 -19.60
C THR A 126 1.57 -0.46 -20.55
N HIS A 127 2.51 0.32 -20.04
CA HIS A 127 3.19 1.37 -20.76
C HIS A 127 4.65 0.98 -20.96
N GLU A 128 5.11 0.95 -22.20
CA GLU A 128 6.52 0.76 -22.56
C GLU A 128 7.10 2.07 -23.08
N GLY A 129 8.35 2.37 -22.75
CA GLY A 129 8.98 3.65 -23.09
C GLY A 129 10.20 3.97 -22.21
N SER A 130 10.41 5.26 -21.97
CA SER A 130 11.40 5.76 -21.02
C SER A 130 10.72 6.80 -20.15
N TYR A 131 10.39 6.42 -18.93
CA TYR A 131 9.62 7.26 -18.02
C TYR A 131 10.42 7.53 -16.75
N GLU A 132 10.54 8.78 -16.37
CA GLU A 132 11.15 9.18 -15.10
C GLU A 132 10.19 8.87 -13.95
N ILE A 133 10.73 8.30 -12.87
CA ILE A 133 9.99 8.11 -11.63
C ILE A 133 9.88 9.47 -10.93
N VAL A 134 8.68 10.03 -10.90
CA VAL A 134 8.37 11.26 -10.15
C VAL A 134 8.11 10.91 -8.69
N SER A 135 7.38 9.82 -8.45
CA SER A 135 7.16 9.28 -7.11
C SER A 135 6.93 7.77 -7.16
N LEU A 136 7.45 7.07 -6.16
CA LEU A 136 7.20 5.66 -5.91
C LEU A 136 7.07 5.49 -4.40
N THR A 137 5.91 5.06 -3.94
CA THR A 137 5.63 4.87 -2.51
C THR A 137 4.77 3.65 -2.31
N GLY A 138 4.88 3.00 -1.16
CA GLY A 138 4.01 1.86 -0.86
C GLY A 138 4.67 0.86 0.06
N HIS A 139 4.29 -0.40 -0.08
CA HIS A 139 4.85 -1.47 0.72
C HIS A 139 4.96 -2.77 -0.06
N VAL A 140 5.89 -3.60 0.38
CA VAL A 140 6.06 -5.00 0.01
C VAL A 140 6.13 -5.79 1.30
N SER A 141 5.21 -6.72 1.48
CA SER A 141 5.12 -7.59 2.64
C SER A 141 5.60 -8.98 2.28
N MET A 142 6.02 -9.73 3.30
CA MET A 142 6.33 -11.15 3.14
C MET A 142 5.13 -11.88 2.49
N PRO A 143 5.37 -12.74 1.49
CA PRO A 143 4.30 -13.48 0.83
C PRO A 143 3.59 -14.38 1.86
N LEU A 144 2.33 -14.11 2.14
CA LEU A 144 1.50 -15.03 2.90
C LEU A 144 1.07 -16.18 1.99
N ASN A 145 1.32 -17.42 2.42
CA ASN A 145 0.85 -18.63 1.75
C ASN A 145 -0.70 -18.75 1.69
N LEU A 146 -1.44 -17.76 2.21
CA LEU A 146 -2.89 -17.67 2.15
C LEU A 146 -3.28 -16.84 0.93
N GLY A 147 -3.45 -17.53 -0.20
CA GLY A 147 -3.57 -16.92 -1.52
C GLY A 147 -4.55 -15.75 -1.66
N ARG A 148 -4.22 -14.89 -2.64
CA ARG A 148 -5.03 -13.87 -3.35
C ARG A 148 -4.55 -12.41 -3.24
N SER A 149 -3.59 -12.09 -2.39
CA SER A 149 -2.92 -10.77 -2.41
C SER A 149 -1.53 -10.86 -3.02
N ASN A 150 -1.17 -9.94 -3.93
CA ASN A 150 0.15 -9.91 -4.56
C ASN A 150 1.31 -9.58 -3.59
N GLY A 151 1.04 -9.43 -2.29
CA GLY A 151 2.04 -9.15 -1.27
C GLY A 151 2.56 -7.72 -1.29
N TYR A 152 2.12 -6.86 -2.22
CA TYR A 152 2.54 -5.47 -2.30
C TYR A 152 1.39 -4.53 -2.66
N GLY A 153 1.54 -3.27 -2.26
CA GLY A 153 0.66 -2.16 -2.63
C GLY A 153 1.50 -0.93 -2.89
N ILE A 154 1.81 -0.68 -4.16
CA ILE A 154 2.75 0.36 -4.59
C ILE A 154 2.04 1.33 -5.51
N LEU A 155 2.13 2.62 -5.19
CA LEU A 155 1.66 3.74 -5.98
C LEU A 155 2.84 4.36 -6.71
N ILE A 156 2.67 4.61 -8.00
CA ILE A 156 3.69 5.22 -8.85
C ILE A 156 3.13 6.39 -9.63
N THR A 157 3.95 7.44 -9.78
CA THR A 157 3.74 8.53 -10.74
C THR A 157 4.95 8.62 -11.67
N LEU A 158 4.68 8.68 -12.97
CA LEU A 158 5.67 8.64 -14.03
C LEU A 158 5.55 9.86 -14.92
N ALA A 159 6.69 10.41 -15.34
CA ALA A 159 6.78 11.45 -16.35
C ALA A 159 7.36 10.89 -17.65
N SER A 160 6.67 11.15 -18.76
CA SER A 160 7.20 10.93 -20.10
C SER A 160 8.07 12.10 -20.52
N LYS A 161 9.02 11.86 -21.43
CA LYS A 161 9.80 12.91 -22.09
C LYS A 161 8.93 13.90 -22.89
N ASN A 162 7.68 13.52 -23.20
CA ASN A 162 6.73 14.36 -23.92
C ASN A 162 5.88 15.24 -22.97
N ASP A 163 6.40 15.56 -21.79
CA ASP A 163 5.76 16.37 -20.74
C ASP A 163 4.41 15.84 -20.22
N SER A 164 4.09 14.57 -20.48
CA SER A 164 2.89 13.93 -19.92
C SER A 164 3.22 13.21 -18.61
N VAL A 165 2.30 13.28 -17.65
CA VAL A 165 2.39 12.59 -16.37
C VAL A 165 1.22 11.65 -16.21
N PHE A 166 1.48 10.44 -15.74
CA PHE A 166 0.45 9.42 -15.49
C PHE A 166 0.87 8.55 -14.30
N GLY A 167 -0.07 7.83 -13.69
CA GLY A 167 0.22 7.07 -12.48
C GLY A 167 -0.94 6.19 -12.02
N GLY A 168 -0.71 5.47 -10.94
CA GLY A 168 -1.67 4.54 -10.37
C GLY A 168 -0.99 3.45 -9.57
N TYR A 169 -1.73 2.39 -9.24
CA TYR A 169 -1.15 1.26 -8.52
C TYR A 169 -0.36 0.38 -9.46
N VAL A 170 0.84 -0.05 -9.07
CA VAL A 170 1.58 -1.07 -9.82
C VAL A 170 0.79 -2.37 -9.76
N SER A 171 0.45 -2.93 -10.93
CA SER A 171 -0.39 -4.12 -11.05
C SER A 171 0.32 -5.31 -11.69
N GLY A 172 1.57 -5.11 -12.09
CA GLY A 172 2.39 -6.10 -12.79
C GLY A 172 3.82 -5.62 -12.95
N PRO A 173 4.53 -6.02 -14.02
CA PRO A 173 5.94 -5.71 -14.20
C PRO A 173 6.26 -4.22 -14.10
N LEU A 174 7.33 -3.91 -13.37
CA LEU A 174 7.91 -2.57 -13.26
C LEU A 174 9.41 -2.66 -13.56
N ILE A 175 9.76 -2.53 -14.83
CA ILE A 175 11.10 -2.80 -15.35
C ILE A 175 11.93 -1.53 -15.35
N ALA A 176 13.10 -1.57 -14.73
CA ALA A 176 14.04 -0.45 -14.70
C ALA A 176 14.66 -0.19 -16.08
N LYS A 177 14.74 1.08 -16.49
CA LYS A 177 15.47 1.51 -17.71
C LYS A 177 16.91 1.91 -17.42
N THR A 178 17.12 2.49 -16.25
CA THR A 178 18.42 2.86 -15.68
C THR A 178 18.59 2.16 -14.34
N ASN A 179 19.73 2.33 -13.68
CA ASN A 179 19.77 1.99 -12.26
C ASN A 179 18.73 2.84 -11.51
N VAL A 180 17.93 2.20 -10.67
CA VAL A 180 16.91 2.84 -9.84
C VAL A 180 17.34 2.69 -8.39
N GLN A 181 17.45 3.82 -7.70
CA GLN A 181 17.69 3.83 -6.26
C GLN A 181 16.36 3.90 -5.53
N VAL A 182 16.00 2.82 -4.84
CA VAL A 182 14.83 2.73 -3.98
C VAL A 182 15.26 3.06 -2.56
N ARG A 183 14.48 3.88 -1.86
CA ARG A 183 14.70 4.21 -0.44
C ARG A 183 13.50 3.76 0.37
N THR A 184 13.76 3.02 1.43
CA THR A 184 12.74 2.49 2.32
C THR A 184 12.62 3.34 3.55
#